data_AF-A0A366MP67-F1
#
_entry.id   AF-A0A366MP67-F1
#
_cell.length_a   1.000
_cell.length_b   1.000
_cell.length_c   1.000
_cell.angle_alpha   90.00
_cell.angle_beta   90.00
_cell.angle_gamma   90.00
#
_symmetry.space_group_name_H-M   'P 1'
#
loop_
_entity.id
_entity.type
_entity.pdbx_description
1 polymer ?
#
loop_
_entity_poly.entity_id
_entity_poly.type
_entity_poly.pdbx_seq_one_letter_code
_entity_poly.pdbx_strand_id
1 'polypeptide(L)' 'MRYAKNVTELIGNTPLVKLQKASEESGATVLGKCEFMN' A
#
# COMPACT_ATOMS: atom_id res chain seq x y z
N MET A 1 -6.11 -11.32 -22.28
CA MET A 1 -6.08 -10.03 -21.55
C MET A 1 -6.74 -10.24 -20.19
N ARG A 2 -6.15 -9.78 -19.07
CA ARG A 2 -6.79 -9.87 -17.75
C ARG A 2 -7.61 -8.60 -17.52
N TYR A 3 -8.88 -8.75 -17.15
CA TYR A 3 -9.80 -7.68 -16.79
C TYR A 3 -10.71 -8.18 -15.66
N ALA A 4 -11.11 -7.28 -14.76
CA ALA A 4 -11.99 -7.61 -13.65
C ALA A 4 -13.45 -7.72 -14.11
N LYS A 5 -14.21 -8.64 -13.52
CA LYS A 5 -15.64 -8.84 -13.85
C LYS A 5 -16.56 -7.90 -13.09
N ASN A 6 -16.11 -7.36 -11.96
CA ASN A 6 -16.85 -6.44 -11.12
C ASN A 6 -15.88 -5.64 -10.22
N VAL A 7 -16.40 -4.61 -9.55
CA VAL A 7 -15.59 -3.71 -8.69
C VAL A 7 -14.98 -4.41 -7.48
N THR A 8 -15.61 -5.48 -6.96
CA THR A 8 -15.11 -6.16 -5.76
C THR A 8 -13.79 -6.90 -6.01
N GLU A 9 -13.52 -7.28 -7.27
CA GLU A 9 -12.24 -7.86 -7.68
C GLU A 9 -11.08 -6.85 -7.69
N LEU A 10 -11.37 -5.55 -7.58
CA LEU A 10 -10.37 -4.47 -7.55
C LEU A 10 -10.01 -4.00 -6.13
N ILE A 11 -10.77 -4.43 -5.11
CA ILE A 11 -10.54 -4.05 -3.72
C ILE A 11 -9.32 -4.81 -3.18
N GLY A 12 -8.47 -4.11 -2.44
CA GLY A 12 -7.30 -4.64 -1.77
C GLY A 12 -6.02 -4.48 -2.60
N ASN A 13 -5.00 -5.30 -2.29
CA ASN A 13 -3.67 -5.25 -2.92
C ASN A 13 -3.04 -3.85 -2.95
N THR A 14 -3.35 -3.04 -1.94
CA THR A 14 -2.79 -1.71 -1.74
C THR A 14 -1.32 -1.80 -1.35
N PRO A 15 -0.46 -0.94 -1.91
CA PRO A 15 0.98 -1.06 -1.72
C PRO A 15 1.40 -0.69 -0.30
N LEU A 16 2.51 -1.29 0.13
CA LEU A 16 3.28 -0.83 1.28
C LEU A 16 4.41 0.08 0.78
N VAL A 17 4.54 1.26 1.38
CA VAL A 17 5.59 2.23 1.07
C VAL A 17 6.42 2.51 2.31
N LYS A 18 7.75 2.48 2.17
CA LYS A 18 8.66 2.84 3.26
C LYS A 18 8.59 4.33 3.54
N LEU A 19 8.31 4.69 4.80
CA LEU A 19 8.35 6.08 5.24
C LEU A 19 9.79 6.44 5.58
N GLN A 20 10.48 7.12 4.64
CA GLN A 20 11.92 7.40 4.72
C GLN A 20 12.29 8.14 6.01
N LYS A 21 11.71 9.34 6.21
CA LYS A 21 11.99 10.18 7.38
C LYS A 21 11.69 9.50 8.72
N ALA A 22 10.51 8.88 8.84
CA ALA A 22 10.11 8.19 10.07
C ALA A 22 10.99 6.95 10.36
N SER A 23 11.42 6.23 9.32
CA SER A 23 12.35 5.10 9.47
C SER A 23 13.74 5.55 9.89
N GLU A 24 14.23 6.66 9.33
CA GLU A 24 15.53 7.24 9.66
C GLU A 24 15.57 7.80 11.08
N GLU A 25 14.53 8.52 11.51
CA GLU A 25 14.44 9.11 12.85
C GLU A 25 14.29 8.07 13.97
N SER A 26 13.56 6.98 13.71
CA SER A 26 13.28 5.96 14.73
C SER A 26 14.26 4.78 14.74
N GLY A 27 15.06 4.60 13.68
CA GLY A 27 15.88 3.41 13.48
C GLY A 27 15.08 2.12 13.20
N ALA A 28 13.74 2.19 13.18
CA ALA A 28 12.87 1.09 12.83
C ALA A 28 12.52 1.11 11.34
N THR A 29 12.14 -0.04 10.77
CA THR A 29 11.55 -0.06 9.42
C THR A 29 10.07 0.32 9.51
N VAL A 30 9.73 1.54 9.10
CA VAL A 30 8.35 2.05 9.13
C VAL A 30 7.74 1.97 7.73
N LEU A 31 6.62 1.26 7.62
CA LEU A 31 5.86 1.08 6.38
C LEU A 31 4.45 1.66 6.52
N GLY A 32 4.02 2.43 5.52
CA GLY A 32 2.64 2.89 5.38
C GLY A 32 1.89 2.02 4.38
N LYS A 33 0.65 1.63 4.70
CA LYS A 33 -0.26 0.94 3.78
C LYS A 33 -1.19 1.94 3.10
N CYS A 34 -1.14 2.03 1.78
CA CYS A 34 -1.88 3.02 1.00
C CYS A 34 -3.35 2.63 0.78
N GLU A 35 -4.15 2.47 1.84
CA GLU A 35 -5.57 2.06 1.75
C GLU A 35 -6.45 3.02 0.93
N PHE A 36 -5.99 4.25 0.71
CA PHE A 36 -6.65 5.21 -0.17
C PHE A 36 -6.60 4.82 -1.67
N MET A 37 -5.83 3.79 -2.04
CA MET A 37 -5.73 3.26 -3.41
C MET A 37 -6.71 2.11 -3.70
N ASN A 38 -7.66 1.84 -2.80
CA ASN A 38 -8.78 0.91 -3.04
C ASN A 38 -9.85 1.51 -3.95
#